data_AF-A0A7J6SD82-F1
#
_entry.id   AF-A0A7J6SD82-F1
#
_cell.length_a   1.000
_cell.length_b   1.000
_cell.length_c   1.000
_cell.angle_alpha   90.00
_cell.angle_beta   90.00
_cell.angle_gamma   90.00
#
_symmetry.space_group_name_H-M   'P 1'
#
loop_
_entity.id
_entity.type
_entity.pdbx_description
1 polymer ?
#
loop_
_entity_poly.entity_id
_entity_poly.type
_entity_poly.pdbx_seq_one_letter_code
_entity_poly.pdbx_strand_id
1 'polypeptide(L)'
;ERPDDVAKGILVQFGSPSSGVLNVGCTAVTALLTKTHLVVANAGDSRAILCRGGRVVELSHDHKPNSDEEKRRIEAAGGYVEEITLTSKTQYRVNGNLNLSRAIGDHEYKKRDDLKPEQQIICSTPDIIVEKLTPEDEFFVLACDGVWDV
;
A
#
# COMPACT_ATOMS: atom_id res chain seq x y z
N GLU A 1 7.41 -14.78 -34.21
CA GLU A 1 6.36 -14.39 -33.25
C GLU A 1 6.12 -15.57 -32.31
N ARG A 2 6.20 -15.38 -30.98
CA ARG A 2 5.87 -16.42 -30.00
C ARG A 2 4.70 -15.94 -29.13
N PRO A 3 3.56 -16.66 -29.03
CA PRO A 3 2.35 -16.17 -28.38
C PRO A 3 2.18 -16.51 -26.89
N ASP A 4 3.21 -16.96 -26.16
CA ASP A 4 2.98 -17.75 -24.92
C ASP A 4 3.49 -17.16 -23.59
N ASP A 5 3.82 -15.87 -23.51
CA ASP A 5 4.13 -15.24 -22.21
C ASP A 5 2.84 -14.88 -21.44
N VAL A 6 2.11 -15.91 -21.03
CA VAL A 6 0.99 -15.81 -20.10
C VAL A 6 1.54 -15.43 -18.73
N ALA A 7 1.09 -14.29 -18.21
CA ALA A 7 1.40 -13.80 -16.87
C ALA A 7 1.20 -14.92 -15.83
N LYS A 8 2.29 -15.33 -15.17
CA LYS A 8 2.26 -16.23 -14.02
C LYS A 8 1.64 -15.45 -12.85
N GLY A 9 0.33 -15.59 -12.68
CA GLY A 9 -0.37 -15.07 -11.50
C GLY A 9 0.17 -15.72 -10.21
N ILE A 10 0.33 -14.91 -9.17
CA ILE A 10 0.72 -15.35 -7.84
C ILE A 10 -0.41 -16.20 -7.25
N LEU A 11 -0.11 -17.44 -6.86
CA LEU A 11 -1.01 -18.32 -6.11
C LEU A 11 -0.86 -17.98 -4.62
N VAL A 12 -1.88 -17.36 -4.00
CA VAL A 12 -1.91 -17.13 -2.55
C VAL A 12 -2.60 -18.31 -1.88
N GLN A 13 -1.86 -19.04 -1.04
CA GLN A 13 -2.38 -20.16 -0.25
C GLN A 13 -2.70 -19.68 1.17
N PHE A 14 -3.98 -19.67 1.55
CA PHE A 14 -4.40 -19.34 2.91
C PHE A 14 -4.25 -20.58 3.82
N GLY A 15 -3.48 -20.45 4.91
CA GLY A 15 -3.38 -21.48 5.95
C GLY A 15 -4.70 -21.63 6.73
N SER A 16 -4.94 -22.81 7.30
CA SER A 16 -6.16 -23.09 8.08
C SER A 16 -6.26 -22.19 9.32
N PRO A 17 -7.44 -21.66 9.67
CA PRO A 17 -7.59 -20.75 10.79
C PRO A 17 -7.33 -21.46 12.13
N SER A 18 -6.40 -20.94 12.92
CA SER A 18 -6.31 -21.23 14.35
C SER A 18 -7.42 -20.45 15.08
N SER A 19 -7.95 -21.01 16.16
CA SER A 19 -9.19 -20.60 16.86
C SER A 19 -9.07 -19.31 17.69
N GLY A 20 -8.53 -18.24 17.11
CA GLY A 20 -8.59 -16.87 17.61
C GLY A 20 -8.80 -15.93 16.43
N VAL A 21 -9.59 -14.87 16.61
CA VAL A 21 -9.73 -13.84 15.56
C VAL A 21 -8.38 -13.13 15.42
N LEU A 22 -7.57 -13.54 14.45
CA LEU A 22 -6.29 -12.92 14.16
C LEU A 22 -6.56 -11.53 13.55
N ASN A 23 -6.33 -10.48 14.35
CA ASN A 23 -6.29 -9.11 13.83
C ASN A 23 -4.91 -8.85 13.22
N VAL A 24 -4.72 -9.40 12.02
CA VAL A 24 -3.50 -9.25 11.23
C VAL A 24 -3.84 -8.51 9.94
N GLY A 25 -2.85 -7.79 9.42
CA GLY A 25 -2.94 -7.10 8.15
C GLY A 25 -1.64 -7.16 7.37
N CYS A 26 -1.71 -6.80 6.11
CA CYS A 26 -0.55 -6.66 5.23
C CYS A 26 -0.70 -5.47 4.29
N THR A 27 0.45 -4.91 3.89
CA THR A 27 0.51 -3.98 2.78
C THR A 27 0.49 -4.73 1.45
N ALA A 28 0.13 -4.04 0.38
CA ALA A 28 0.24 -4.57 -0.96
C ALA A 28 0.68 -3.47 -1.93
N VAL A 29 1.83 -3.69 -2.57
CA VAL A 29 2.21 -2.96 -3.79
C VAL A 29 2.27 -3.99 -4.91
N THR A 30 1.56 -3.72 -6.01
CA THR A 30 1.43 -4.67 -7.12
C THR A 30 1.58 -3.94 -8.45
N ALA A 31 2.06 -4.66 -9.46
CA ALA A 31 2.25 -4.12 -10.80
C ALA A 31 1.65 -5.06 -11.84
N LEU A 32 0.86 -4.51 -12.76
CA LEU A 32 0.39 -5.16 -13.97
C LEU A 32 1.10 -4.54 -15.17
N LEU A 33 1.99 -5.32 -15.78
CA LEU A 33 2.68 -4.94 -17.01
C LEU A 33 1.89 -5.40 -18.23
N THR A 34 1.62 -4.47 -19.14
CA THR A 34 1.00 -4.74 -20.44
C THR A 34 1.96 -4.38 -21.56
N LYS A 35 1.54 -4.54 -22.82
CA LYS A 35 2.37 -4.13 -23.98
C LYS A 35 2.68 -2.64 -24.02
N THR A 36 1.85 -1.80 -23.40
CA THR A 36 1.92 -0.33 -23.55
C THR A 36 1.91 0.43 -22.24
N HIS A 37 1.55 -0.20 -21.13
CA HIS A 37 1.41 0.44 -19.83
C HIS A 37 1.93 -0.44 -18.70
N LEU A 38 2.43 0.21 -17.65
CA LEU A 38 2.67 -0.32 -16.33
C LEU A 38 1.61 0.27 -15.38
N VAL A 39 0.75 -0.59 -14.83
CA VAL A 39 -0.29 -0.20 -13.87
C VAL A 39 0.16 -0.63 -12.49
N VAL A 40 0.33 0.31 -11.57
CA VAL A 40 0.73 0.03 -10.19
C VAL A 40 -0.41 0.37 -9.25
N ALA A 41 -0.71 -0.55 -8.34
CA ALA A 41 -1.68 -0.36 -7.26
C ALA A 41 -0.98 -0.51 -5.91
N ASN A 42 -1.10 0.48 -5.04
CA ASN A 42 -0.52 0.48 -3.70
C ASN A 42 -1.58 0.66 -2.61
N ALA A 43 -1.53 -0.17 -1.57
CA ALA A 43 -2.27 -0.02 -0.32
C ALA A 43 -1.31 -0.32 0.84
N GLY A 44 -0.83 0.73 1.51
CA GLY A 44 0.15 0.67 2.58
C GLY A 44 1.41 1.49 2.28
N ASP A 45 2.49 1.16 2.96
CA ASP A 45 3.79 1.86 2.90
C ASP A 45 4.91 1.01 2.29
N SER A 46 4.56 -0.04 1.55
CA SER A 46 5.41 -0.53 0.48
C SER A 46 5.43 0.49 -0.67
N ARG A 47 6.48 0.45 -1.51
CA ARG A 47 6.68 1.45 -2.58
C ARG A 47 7.15 0.83 -3.88
N ALA A 48 6.72 1.43 -4.98
CA ALA A 48 7.16 1.14 -6.33
C ALA A 48 7.78 2.36 -7.03
N ILE A 49 8.83 2.11 -7.81
CA ILE A 49 9.49 3.10 -8.67
C ILE A 49 9.82 2.52 -10.04
N LEU A 50 9.94 3.37 -11.06
CA LEU A 50 10.44 3.06 -12.40
C LEU A 50 11.74 3.83 -12.64
N CYS A 51 12.74 3.17 -13.19
CA CYS A 51 13.91 3.81 -13.78
C CYS A 51 13.66 4.07 -15.27
N ARG A 52 13.69 5.35 -15.67
CA ARG A 52 13.52 5.83 -17.04
C ARG A 52 14.69 6.74 -17.41
N GLY A 53 15.54 6.31 -18.34
CA GLY A 53 16.70 7.08 -18.79
C GLY A 53 17.63 7.50 -17.65
N GLY A 54 17.84 6.60 -16.68
CA GLY A 54 18.63 6.84 -15.46
C GLY A 54 17.94 7.72 -14.41
N ARG A 55 16.65 8.05 -14.56
CA ARG A 55 15.88 8.87 -13.62
C ARG A 55 14.78 8.07 -12.96
N VAL A 56 14.46 8.45 -11.72
CA VAL A 56 13.36 7.84 -10.95
C VAL A 56 12.03 8.48 -11.34
N VAL A 57 11.05 7.63 -11.62
CA VAL A 57 9.63 7.96 -11.74
C VAL A 57 8.91 7.24 -10.60
N GLU A 58 8.19 8.00 -9.78
CA GLU A 58 7.38 7.43 -8.69
C GLU A 58 6.17 6.71 -9.27
N LEU A 59 5.94 5.46 -8.84
CA LEU A 59 4.78 4.67 -9.27
C LEU A 59 3.75 4.45 -8.14
N SER A 60 4.01 5.01 -6.95
CA SER A 60 3.14 4.89 -5.79
C SER A 60 3.48 5.95 -4.75
N HIS A 61 2.53 6.28 -3.89
CA HIS A 61 2.76 7.07 -2.68
C HIS A 61 2.53 6.21 -1.44
N ASP A 62 3.36 6.40 -0.41
CA ASP A 62 3.23 5.69 0.85
C ASP A 62 2.01 6.20 1.63
N HIS A 63 1.19 5.26 2.10
CA HIS A 63 0.02 5.58 2.91
C HIS A 63 0.40 5.68 4.39
N LYS A 64 0.98 6.84 4.75
CA LYS A 64 1.36 7.16 6.13
C LYS A 64 0.22 7.89 6.86
N PRO A 65 0.02 7.65 8.17
CA PRO A 65 -1.09 8.25 8.92
C PRO A 65 -1.11 9.78 8.94
N ASN A 66 0.05 10.43 8.81
CA ASN A 66 0.17 11.89 8.83
C ASN A 66 0.00 12.56 7.47
N SER A 67 -0.19 11.82 6.38
CA SER A 67 -0.53 12.40 5.09
C SER A 67 -1.90 13.08 5.17
N ASP A 68 -2.06 14.27 4.60
CA ASP A 68 -3.26 15.10 4.76
C ASP A 68 -4.57 14.38 4.41
N GLU A 69 -4.57 13.58 3.34
CA GLU A 69 -5.72 12.78 2.93
C GLU A 69 -6.05 11.69 3.95
N GLU A 70 -5.02 10.92 4.35
CA GLU A 70 -5.17 9.78 5.26
C GLU A 70 -5.60 10.24 6.65
N LYS A 71 -4.95 11.28 7.19
CA LYS A 71 -5.31 11.87 8.49
C LYS A 71 -6.76 12.34 8.50
N ARG A 72 -7.19 13.06 7.46
CA ARG A 72 -8.59 13.52 7.34
C ARG A 72 -9.57 12.36 7.31
N ARG A 73 -9.27 11.28 6.58
CA ARG A 73 -10.11 10.08 6.54
C ARG A 73 -10.17 9.39 7.91
N ILE A 74 -9.02 9.19 8.56
CA ILE A 74 -8.91 8.56 9.88
C ILE A 74 -9.76 9.32 10.91
N GLU A 75 -9.61 10.64 10.97
CA GLU A 75 -10.36 11.50 11.91
C GLU A 75 -11.86 11.52 11.60
N ALA A 76 -12.25 11.59 10.32
CA ALA A 76 -13.66 11.52 9.91
C ALA A 76 -14.32 10.18 10.25
N ALA A 77 -13.54 9.10 10.27
CA ALA A 77 -13.99 7.78 10.67
C ALA A 77 -14.11 7.61 12.20
N GLY A 78 -13.65 8.57 12.99
CA GLY A 78 -13.63 8.54 14.45
C GLY A 78 -12.35 7.99 15.08
N GLY A 79 -11.30 7.79 14.28
CA GLY A 79 -9.96 7.49 14.76
C GLY A 79 -9.14 8.76 15.05
N TYR A 80 -7.88 8.58 15.41
CA TYR A 80 -6.93 9.67 15.57
C TYR A 80 -5.53 9.26 15.10
N VAL A 81 -4.69 10.27 14.84
CA VAL A 81 -3.27 10.08 14.50
C VAL A 81 -2.43 10.60 15.66
N GLU A 82 -1.72 9.69 16.31
CA GLU A 82 -0.80 9.99 17.41
C GLU A 82 0.61 10.21 16.87
N GLU A 83 1.19 11.36 17.20
CA GLU A 83 2.60 11.63 16.95
C GLU A 83 3.42 11.13 18.15
N ILE A 84 4.32 10.18 17.92
CA ILE A 84 5.20 9.60 18.93
C ILE A 84 6.64 9.85 18.49
N THR A 85 7.36 10.66 19.28
CA THR A 85 8.79 10.88 19.07
C THR A 85 9.58 10.03 20.07
N LEU A 86 10.30 9.04 19.56
CA LEU A 86 11.24 8.24 20.35
C LEU A 86 12.66 8.57 19.92
N THR A 87 13.50 8.92 20.89
CA THR A 87 14.88 9.39 20.69
C THR A 87 14.97 10.52 19.65
N SER A 88 15.23 10.19 18.39
CA SER A 88 15.39 11.11 17.27
C SER A 88 14.47 10.80 16.08
N LYS A 89 13.56 9.82 16.20
CA LYS A 89 12.62 9.44 15.12
C LYS A 89 11.18 9.72 15.56
N THR A 90 10.51 10.58 14.80
CA THR A 90 9.07 10.80 14.93
C THR A 90 8.32 9.75 14.10
N GLN A 91 7.34 9.11 14.72
CA GLN A 91 6.42 8.16 14.10
C GLN A 91 5.00 8.67 14.26
N TYR A 92 4.17 8.36 13.27
CA TYR A 92 2.74 8.65 13.31
C TYR A 92 1.96 7.35 13.34
N ARG A 93 1.05 7.21 14.30
CA ARG A 93 0.30 5.97 14.51
C ARG A 93 -1.20 6.20 14.54
N VAL A 94 -1.94 5.39 13.79
CA VAL A 94 -3.40 5.32 13.86
C VAL A 94 -3.80 4.71 15.19
N ASN A 95 -4.58 5.46 15.97
CA ASN A 95 -5.04 5.09 17.31
C ASN A 95 -3.89 4.62 18.23
N GLY A 96 -2.70 5.21 18.09
CA GLY A 96 -1.50 4.84 18.85
C GLY A 96 -0.89 3.47 18.50
N ASN A 97 -1.45 2.75 17.53
CA ASN A 97 -1.07 1.36 17.25
C ASN A 97 -0.39 1.19 15.88
N LEU A 98 -1.12 1.36 14.76
CA LEU A 98 -0.61 1.07 13.42
C LEU A 98 0.17 2.25 12.84
N ASN A 99 1.36 2.02 12.27
CA ASN A 99 2.22 3.05 11.66
C ASN A 99 1.93 3.32 10.17
N LEU A 100 0.82 2.78 9.65
CA LEU A 100 0.34 2.89 8.28
C LEU A 100 -1.17 3.17 8.29
N SER A 101 -1.71 3.68 7.18
CA SER A 101 -3.13 4.02 7.08
C SER A 101 -3.94 3.12 6.14
N ARG A 102 -3.30 2.31 5.28
CA ARG A 102 -3.99 1.40 4.36
C ARG A 102 -3.39 0.00 4.41
N ALA A 103 -4.24 -1.01 4.54
CA ALA A 103 -3.83 -2.41 4.59
C ALA A 103 -4.98 -3.33 4.20
N ILE A 104 -4.66 -4.54 3.73
CA ILE A 104 -5.59 -5.67 3.65
C ILE A 104 -5.60 -6.35 5.01
N GLY A 105 -6.76 -6.83 5.49
CA GLY A 105 -6.91 -7.31 6.87
C GLY A 105 -7.23 -6.18 7.85
N ASP A 106 -6.67 -6.20 9.05
CA ASP A 106 -6.87 -5.17 10.10
C ASP A 106 -8.37 -4.87 10.35
N HIS A 107 -9.18 -5.92 10.38
CA HIS A 107 -10.64 -5.82 10.39
C HIS A 107 -11.20 -5.03 11.58
N GLU A 108 -10.48 -4.97 12.71
CA GLU A 108 -10.88 -4.17 13.87
C GLU A 108 -11.04 -2.68 13.54
N TYR A 109 -10.32 -2.17 12.53
CA TYR A 109 -10.39 -0.77 12.10
C TYR A 109 -11.42 -0.52 10.99
N LYS A 110 -12.19 -1.55 10.62
CA LYS A 110 -13.10 -1.57 9.45
C LYS A 110 -14.54 -1.96 9.82
N LYS A 111 -14.96 -1.66 11.05
CA LYS A 111 -16.24 -2.11 11.63
C LYS A 111 -17.36 -1.08 11.59
N ARG A 112 -17.15 0.06 10.92
CA ARG A 112 -18.20 1.08 10.83
C ARG A 112 -19.16 0.77 9.69
N ASP A 113 -20.32 0.22 10.03
CA ASP A 113 -21.37 -0.16 9.09
C ASP A 113 -21.99 1.03 8.35
N ASP A 114 -21.86 2.24 8.90
CA ASP A 114 -22.39 3.47 8.32
C ASP A 114 -21.40 4.20 7.39
N LEU A 115 -20.19 3.64 7.21
CA LEU A 115 -19.16 4.15 6.31
C LEU A 115 -18.88 3.17 5.18
N LYS A 116 -18.54 3.71 4.00
CA LYS A 116 -18.05 2.87 2.90
C LYS A 116 -16.68 2.24 3.25
N PRO A 117 -16.28 1.13 2.59
CA PRO A 117 -14.99 0.49 2.84
C PRO A 117 -13.79 1.45 2.70
N GLU A 118 -13.86 2.38 1.77
CA GLU A 118 -12.81 3.38 1.49
C GLU A 118 -12.70 4.45 2.60
N GLN A 119 -13.72 4.57 3.44
CA GLN A 119 -13.86 5.63 4.46
C GLN A 119 -13.57 5.13 5.88
N GLN A 120 -13.15 3.87 6.05
CA GLN A 120 -12.81 3.29 7.34
C GLN A 120 -11.52 3.88 7.93
N ILE A 121 -11.26 3.64 9.23
CA ILE A 121 -10.04 4.12 9.90
C ILE A 121 -8.78 3.59 9.20
N ILE A 122 -8.78 2.30 8.84
CA ILE A 122 -7.84 1.70 7.89
C ILE A 122 -8.66 1.24 6.70
N CYS A 123 -8.31 1.61 5.47
CA CYS A 123 -8.97 1.08 4.27
C CYS A 123 -8.04 0.16 3.48
N SER A 124 -8.62 -0.70 2.64
CA SER A 124 -7.87 -1.55 1.70
C SER A 124 -7.91 -1.02 0.27
N THR A 125 -8.37 0.21 0.09
CA THR A 125 -8.55 0.83 -1.22
C THR A 125 -7.19 1.29 -1.75
N PRO A 126 -6.72 0.74 -2.87
CA PRO A 126 -5.42 1.12 -3.40
C PRO A 126 -5.50 2.44 -4.15
N ASP A 127 -4.41 3.19 -4.12
CA ASP A 127 -4.14 4.21 -5.14
C ASP A 127 -3.56 3.53 -6.38
N ILE A 128 -4.00 3.96 -7.55
CA ILE A 128 -3.62 3.37 -8.84
C ILE A 128 -2.94 4.43 -9.71
N ILE A 129 -1.71 4.13 -10.12
CA ILE A 129 -0.95 4.93 -11.10
C ILE A 129 -0.81 4.10 -12.38
N VAL A 130 -1.11 4.72 -13.52
CA VAL A 130 -1.02 4.10 -14.85
C VAL A 130 0.04 4.85 -15.65
N GLU A 131 1.20 4.23 -15.82
CA GLU A 131 2.31 4.80 -16.58
C GLU A 131 2.37 4.21 -17.98
N LYS A 132 2.50 5.07 -18.99
CA LYS A 132 2.75 4.64 -20.37
C LYS A 132 4.21 4.24 -20.53
N LEU A 133 4.44 3.08 -21.13
CA LEU A 133 5.79 2.58 -21.39
C LEU A 133 6.46 3.36 -22.53
N THR A 134 7.77 3.54 -22.38
CA THR A 134 8.64 4.20 -23.34
C THR A 134 9.90 3.37 -23.58
N PRO A 135 10.60 3.54 -24.71
CA PRO A 135 11.89 2.88 -24.93
C PRO A 135 13.00 3.26 -23.94
N GLU A 136 12.81 4.33 -23.16
CA GLU A 136 13.74 4.77 -22.11
C GLU A 136 13.54 4.02 -20.79
N ASP A 137 12.49 3.21 -20.67
CA ASP A 137 12.20 2.44 -19.45
C ASP A 137 13.18 1.26 -19.30
N GLU A 138 13.86 1.20 -18.16
CA GLU A 138 14.94 0.23 -17.93
C GLU A 138 14.49 -0.91 -17.02
N PHE A 139 13.97 -0.57 -15.84
CA PHE A 139 13.48 -1.52 -14.85
C PHE A 139 12.55 -0.82 -13.86
N PHE A 140 11.71 -1.59 -13.17
CA PHE A 140 10.92 -1.10 -12.05
C PHE A 140 11.19 -1.94 -10.80
N VAL A 141 11.03 -1.33 -9.63
CA VAL A 141 11.28 -1.96 -8.33
C VAL A 141 10.02 -1.87 -7.50
N LEU A 142 9.63 -2.98 -6.89
CA LEU A 142 8.62 -3.05 -5.83
C LEU A 142 9.33 -3.57 -4.59
N ALA A 143 9.22 -2.87 -3.47
CA ALA A 143 9.77 -3.34 -2.21
C ALA A 143 8.97 -2.84 -1.01
N CYS A 144 9.09 -3.53 0.12
CA CYS A 144 8.56 -3.08 1.40
C CYS A 144 9.44 -1.98 2.02
N ASP A 145 8.89 -1.33 3.04
CA ASP A 145 9.58 -0.34 3.86
C ASP A 145 10.95 -0.80 4.39
N GLY A 146 11.15 -2.08 4.67
CA GLY A 146 12.45 -2.63 5.08
C GLY A 146 13.61 -2.39 4.09
N VAL A 147 13.31 -2.10 2.81
CA VAL A 147 14.30 -1.64 1.82
C VAL A 147 14.38 -0.12 1.75
N TRP A 148 13.27 0.59 2.00
CA TRP A 148 13.16 2.04 1.81
C TRP A 148 13.53 2.88 3.04
N ASP A 149 13.48 2.31 4.24
CA ASP A 149 13.69 2.98 5.52
C ASP A 149 15.16 2.90 6.04
N VAL A 150 16.12 2.57 5.16
CA VAL A 150 17.56 2.41 5.49
C VAL A 150 18.37 3.72 5.45
#